data_AF-A0A7Y2K6W5-F1
#
_entry.id   AF-A0A7Y2K6W5-F1
#
_cell.length_a   1.000
_cell.length_b   1.000
_cell.length_c   1.000
_cell.angle_alpha   90.00
_cell.angle_beta   90.00
_cell.angle_gamma   90.00
#
_symmetry.space_group_name_H-M   'P 1'
#
loop_
_entity.id
_entity.type
_entity.pdbx_description
1 polymer ?
#
loop_
_entity_poly.entity_id
_entity_poly.type
_entity_poly.pdbx_seq_one_letter_code
_entity_poly.pdbx_strand_id
1 'polypeptide(L)' 'MIRSLIQNLISNAIKLTHNGGNINISCSKMNNDDVEIQVIDTGVGMSEDKISKLFRIDENISSP' A
#
# COMPACT_ATOMS: atom_id res chain seq x y z
N MET A 1 -1.08 -11.97 11.74
CA MET A 1 -1.99 -11.04 11.03
C MET A 1 -1.25 -9.84 10.47
N ILE A 2 -0.53 -9.05 11.27
CA ILE A 2 0.19 -7.86 10.77
C ILE A 2 1.24 -8.14 9.67
N ARG A 3 1.98 -9.24 9.78
CA ARG A 3 2.95 -9.67 8.75
C ARG A 3 2.30 -9.82 7.37
N SER A 4 1.15 -10.48 7.31
CA SER A 4 0.45 -10.73 6.04
C SER A 4 -0.08 -9.43 5.42
N LEU A 5 -0.51 -8.48 6.25
CA LEU A 5 -0.97 -7.18 5.81
C LEU A 5 0.18 -6.36 5.19
N ILE A 6 1.32 -6.29 5.89
CA ILE A 6 2.53 -5.64 5.39
C ILE A 6 3.02 -6.31 4.10
N GLN A 7 3.00 -7.64 4.02
CA GLN A 7 3.37 -8.37 2.81
C GLN A 7 2.47 -8.03 1.62
N ASN A 8 1.16 -7.87 1.84
CA ASN A 8 0.25 -7.48 0.77
C ASN A 8 0.59 -6.09 0.23
N LEU A 9 0.80 -5.11 1.12
CA LEU A 9 1.18 -3.75 0.72
C LEU A 9 2.50 -3.71 -0.04
N ILE A 10 3.54 -4.39 0.47
CA ILE A 10 4.86 -4.46 -0.19
C ILE A 10 4.75 -5.17 -1.54
N SER A 11 3.98 -6.26 -1.62
CA SER A 11 3.78 -6.98 -2.88
C SER A 11 3.09 -6.11 -3.93
N ASN A 12 2.10 -5.31 -3.54
CA ASN A 12 1.44 -4.37 -4.45
C ASN A 12 2.40 -3.28 -4.92
N ALA A 13 3.20 -2.72 -4.01
CA ALA A 13 4.23 -1.74 -4.36
C ALA A 13 5.22 -2.31 -5.38
N ILE A 14 5.75 -3.52 -5.17
CA ILE A 14 6.67 -4.19 -6.10
C ILE A 14 6.01 -4.44 -7.46
N LYS A 15 4.77 -4.93 -7.46
CA LYS A 15 4.04 -5.25 -8.70
C LYS A 15 3.74 -4.02 -9.55
N LEU A 16 3.45 -2.87 -8.92
CA LEU A 16 2.92 -1.68 -9.59
C LEU A 16 3.97 -0.60 -9.85
N THR A 17 5.17 -0.72 -9.25
CA THR A 17 6.31 0.16 -9.51
C THR A 17 7.02 -0.25 -10.79
N HIS A 18 7.26 0.72 -11.68
CA HIS A 18 8.03 0.47 -12.91
C HIS A 18 9.53 0.24 -12.62
N ASN A 19 10.26 -0.35 -13.56
CA ASN A 19 11.72 -0.47 -13.45
C ASN A 19 12.36 0.90 -13.24
N GLY A 20 13.31 0.97 -12.29
CA GLY A 20 13.95 2.23 -11.88
C GLY A 20 13.08 3.15 -11.01
N GLY A 21 11.86 2.75 -10.66
CA GLY A 21 11.05 3.42 -9.64
C GLY A 21 11.55 3.13 -8.23
N ASN A 22 10.94 3.78 -7.24
CA ASN A 22 11.34 3.68 -5.85
C ASN A 22 10.19 3.21 -4.96
N ILE A 23 10.54 2.37 -3.99
CA ILE A 23 9.63 1.94 -2.92
C ILE A 23 10.30 2.34 -1.59
N ASN A 24 9.63 3.19 -0.82
CA ASN A 24 10.06 3.63 0.49
C ASN A 24 9.20 2.96 1.57
N ILE A 25 9.86 2.34 2.54
CA ILE A 25 9.20 1.72 3.69
C ILE A 25 9.75 2.38 4.94
N SER A 26 8.86 2.95 5.75
CA SER A 26 9.22 3.64 6.98
C SER A 26 8.29 3.27 8.13
N CYS A 27 8.77 3.47 9.34
CA CYS A 27 8.02 3.25 10.56
C CYS A 27 8.39 4.36 11.55
N SER A 28 7.40 4.99 12.18
CA SER A 28 7.63 6.04 13.16
C SER A 28 6.65 5.93 14.33
N LYS A 29 7.11 6.34 15.53
CA LYS A 29 6.23 6.46 16.70
C LYS A 29 5.42 7.74 16.57
N MET A 30 4.11 7.64 16.81
CA MET A 30 3.22 8.80 16.88
C MET A 30 3.07 9.32 18.32
N ASN A 31 2.54 10.53 18.46
CA ASN A 31 2.41 11.21 19.76
C ASN A 31 1.43 10.50 20.75
N ASN A 32 0.58 9.61 20.25
CA ASN A 32 -0.53 8.96 20.95
C ASN A 32 -0.29 7.46 21.22
N ASP A 33 0.98 7.05 21.35
CA ASP A 33 1.41 5.63 21.48
C ASP A 33 1.09 4.72 20.29
N ASP A 34 0.56 5.28 19.21
CA ASP A 34 0.44 4.57 17.95
C ASP A 34 1.78 4.49 17.20
N VAL A 35 1.82 3.55 16.25
CA VAL A 35 2.93 3.38 15.32
C VAL A 35 2.39 3.58 13.92
N GLU A 36 2.99 4.52 13.18
CA GLU A 36 2.71 4.72 11.77
C GLU A 36 3.67 3.87 10.93
N ILE A 37 3.12 3.05 10.04
CA ILE A 37 3.89 2.28 9.06
C ILE A 37 3.49 2.80 7.68
N GLN A 38 4.47 3.23 6.89
CA GLN A 38 4.25 3.71 5.53
C GLN A 38 4.91 2.77 4.52
N VAL A 39 4.20 2.48 3.43
CA VAL A 39 4.73 1.84 2.23
C VAL A 39 4.35 2.76 1.07
N ILE A 40 5.33 3.45 0.50
CA ILE A 40 5.14 4.46 -0.55
C ILE A 40 5.85 3.96 -1.80
N ASP A 41 5.15 3.95 -2.93
CA ASP A 41 5.71 3.57 -4.23
C ASP A 41 5.54 4.67 -5.28
N THR A 42 6.38 4.65 -6.31
CA THR A 42 6.29 5.56 -7.46
C THR A 42 5.68 4.87 -8.68
N GLY A 43 4.77 3.94 -8.46
CA GLY A 43 4.12 3.18 -9.51
C GLY A 43 3.02 3.95 -10.25
N VAL A 44 2.19 3.19 -10.95
CA VAL A 44 1.10 3.74 -11.79
C VAL A 44 0.01 4.50 -11.02
N GLY A 45 0.00 4.38 -9.69
CA GLY A 45 -1.02 4.97 -8.83
C GLY A 45 -2.40 4.32 -8.97
N MET A 46 -3.40 4.96 -8.36
CA MET A 46 -4.80 4.54 -8.41
C MET A 46 -5.69 5.74 -8.75
N SER A 47 -6.72 5.51 -9.56
CA SER A 47 -7.75 6.54 -9.78
C SER A 47 -8.59 6.74 -8.52
N GLU A 48 -9.19 7.91 -8.36
CA GLU A 48 -10.06 8.23 -7.22
C GLU A 48 -11.22 7.21 -7.06
N ASP A 49 -11.82 6.76 -8.17
CA ASP A 49 -12.85 5.72 -8.16
C ASP A 49 -12.34 4.40 -7.55
N LYS A 50 -11.13 3.96 -7.93
CA LYS A 50 -10.50 2.76 -7.35
C LYS A 50 -10.20 2.94 -5.86
N ILE A 51 -9.69 4.10 -5.46
CA ILE A 51 -9.41 4.41 -4.05
C ILE A 51 -10.70 4.33 -3.21
N SER A 52 -11.79 4.91 -3.71
CA SER A 52 -13.09 4.92 -3.00
C SER A 52 -13.66 3.53 -2.73
N LYS A 53 -13.26 2.54 -3.52
CA LYS A 53 -13.76 1.17 -3.44
C LYS A 53 -12.74 0.19 -2.82
N LEU A 54 -11.51 0.63 -2.52
CA LEU A 54 -10.37 -0.22 -2.16
C LEU A 54 -10.61 -1.15 -0.95
N PHE A 55 -11.39 -0.70 0.03
CA PHE A 55 -11.68 -1.44 1.25
C PHE A 55 -13.12 -1.95 1.33
N ARG A 56 -13.85 -1.95 0.22
CA ARG A 56 -15.19 -2.54 0.16
C ARG A 56 -15.07 -4.06 0.13
N ILE A 57 -15.79 -4.74 1.03
CA ILE A 57 -15.67 -6.19 1.25
C ILE A 57 -16.23 -6.99 0.06
N ASP A 58 -17.16 -6.39 -0.69
CA ASP A 58 -17.85 -6.96 -1.84
C ASP A 58 -17.11 -6.77 -3.17
N GLU A 59 -15.97 -6.07 -3.18
CA GLU A 59 -15.23 -5.70 -4.39
C GLU A 59 -13.78 -6.20 -4.32
N ASN A 60 -13.33 -6.96 -5.31
CA ASN A 60 -11.93 -7.40 -5.39
C ASN A 60 -11.15 -6.48 -6.33
N ILE A 61 -10.54 -5.43 -5.77
CA ILE A 61 -9.74 -4.46 -6.53
C ILE A 61 -8.28 -4.91 -6.56
N SER A 62 -8.05 -6.01 -7.27
CA SER A 62 -6.71 -6.47 -7.62
C SER A 62 -6.44 -6.10 -9.07
N SER A 63 -5.50 -5.17 -9.31
CA SER A 63 -4.91 -5.06 -10.65
C SER A 63 -4.14 -6.36 -10.94
N PRO A 64 -4.26 -6.96 -12.14
CA PRO A 64 -3.58 -8.21 -12.48
C PRO A 64 -2.07 -8.19 -12.17
#